data_AF-A0A0F9BGB9-F1
#
_entry.id   AF-A0A0F9BGB9-F1
#
_cell.length_a   1.000
_cell.length_b   1.000
_cell.length_c   1.000
_cell.angle_alpha   90.00
_cell.angle_beta   90.00
_cell.angle_gamma   90.00
#
_symmetry.space_group_name_H-M   'P 1'
#
loop_
_entity.id
_entity.type
_entity.pdbx_description
1 polymer ?
#
loop_
_entity_poly.entity_id
_entity_poly.type
_entity_poly.pdbx_seq_one_letter_code
_entity_poly.pdbx_strand_id
1 'polypeptide(L)'
;MILIVINLIFFLIPTRAITETKKFIAIADAWIDGESPSTNYGNDPELKVGWANAEWKQALIRFDLSSKPANYYKAEIQFYCTLEDIFQLTIEVEELVGGYEWNENTVTWNSRPDLFDGWSITFITVSNNGFYKIDITDKFLFEDYDIWITPTETESILIASREDSPRSPRIVFFIEGSDLAIIPHKSQDLIYTNNVFNLLPNKNKFIRDSYQTLKAGGYLIIADEFSKVALPSEIDSDPAFRCGGISGAQSKDFIANICTNEGFKQKDFQIINQYEIEYNKVKFPLETGILVLQKQY
;
A
#
# COMPACT_ATOMS: atom_id res chain seq x y z
N MET A 1 26.28 32.13 -13.95
CA MET A 1 25.74 31.49 -12.73
C MET A 1 24.69 32.42 -12.16
N ILE A 2 23.42 32.20 -12.52
CA ILE A 2 22.29 32.98 -12.01
C ILE A 2 21.46 31.99 -11.19
N LEU A 3 21.56 32.09 -9.86
CA LEU A 3 20.74 31.35 -8.92
C LEU A 3 19.48 32.20 -8.68
N ILE A 4 18.38 31.88 -9.36
CA ILE A 4 17.07 32.46 -9.04
C ILE A 4 16.52 31.68 -7.85
N VAL A 5 16.61 32.27 -6.66
CA VAL A 5 15.94 31.78 -5.46
C VAL A 5 14.48 32.22 -5.53
N ILE A 6 13.65 31.43 -6.22
CA ILE A 6 12.21 31.39 -5.98
C ILE A 6 12.02 30.49 -4.75
N ASN A 7 11.01 30.76 -3.91
CA ASN A 7 10.58 29.87 -2.83
C ASN A 7 10.20 28.48 -3.39
N LEU A 8 11.19 27.66 -3.70
CA LEU A 8 11.06 26.27 -4.07
C LEU A 8 11.05 25.46 -2.77
N ILE A 9 9.90 24.89 -2.44
CA ILE A 9 9.91 23.66 -1.66
C ILE A 9 10.51 22.61 -2.59
N PHE A 10 11.79 22.28 -2.37
CA PHE A 10 12.42 21.13 -3.00
C PHE A 10 11.75 19.87 -2.46
N PHE A 11 10.79 19.31 -3.20
CA PHE A 11 10.65 17.86 -3.23
C PHE A 11 11.74 17.34 -4.17
N LEU A 12 12.97 17.24 -3.64
CA LEU A 12 13.79 16.10 -4.05
C LEU A 12 12.95 14.91 -3.61
N ILE A 13 12.26 14.28 -4.55
CA ILE A 13 11.81 12.91 -4.39
C ILE A 13 13.03 12.10 -4.81
N PRO A 14 14.00 11.77 -3.92
CA PRO A 14 14.65 10.49 -4.14
C PRO A 14 13.48 9.51 -4.22
N THR A 15 13.55 8.51 -5.09
CA THR A 15 12.59 7.42 -5.23
C THR A 15 12.51 6.61 -3.93
N ARG A 16 12.11 7.27 -2.85
CA ARG A 16 11.47 6.69 -1.71
C ARG A 16 10.02 6.73 -2.16
N ALA A 17 9.53 5.61 -2.66
CA ALA A 17 8.11 5.40 -2.82
C ALA A 17 7.45 6.02 -1.59
N ILE A 18 6.61 7.05 -1.79
CA ILE A 18 5.78 7.51 -0.70
C ILE A 18 4.89 6.31 -0.44
N THR A 19 5.12 5.66 0.67
CA THR A 19 4.32 4.51 1.06
C THR A 19 2.93 5.04 1.40
N GLU A 20 2.01 4.97 0.45
CA GLU A 20 0.60 5.21 0.71
C GLU A 20 0.05 4.00 1.47
N THR A 21 -0.84 4.26 2.42
CA THR A 21 -1.53 3.17 3.13
C THR A 21 -3.03 3.28 2.95
N LYS A 22 -3.67 2.19 2.53
CA LYS A 22 -5.12 2.04 2.57
C LYS A 22 -5.50 1.10 3.71
N LYS A 23 -6.34 1.58 4.62
CA LYS A 23 -6.77 0.84 5.82
C LYS A 23 -8.19 0.32 5.66
N PHE A 24 -8.39 -0.92 6.06
CA PHE A 24 -9.69 -1.59 6.17
C PHE A 24 -9.90 -1.93 7.63
N ILE A 25 -10.85 -1.27 8.29
CA ILE A 25 -11.21 -1.56 9.68
C ILE A 25 -12.11 -2.81 9.70
N ALA A 26 -12.04 -3.60 10.77
CA ALA A 26 -12.95 -4.72 10.97
C ALA A 26 -14.42 -4.26 10.89
N ILE A 27 -15.25 -5.03 10.19
CA ILE A 27 -16.69 -4.76 10.03
C ILE A 27 -17.54 -5.55 11.02
N ALA A 28 -17.01 -6.65 11.53
CA ALA A 28 -17.61 -7.49 12.56
C ALA A 28 -16.52 -8.19 13.37
N ASP A 29 -16.76 -8.40 14.65
CA ASP A 29 -15.91 -9.20 15.54
C ASP A 29 -16.72 -9.83 16.67
N ALA A 30 -16.21 -10.92 17.23
CA ALA A 30 -16.77 -11.53 18.44
C ALA A 30 -15.70 -12.40 19.09
N TRP A 31 -15.76 -12.55 20.42
CA TRP A 31 -15.06 -13.64 21.09
C TRP A 31 -16.04 -14.71 21.53
N ILE A 32 -15.55 -15.94 21.64
CA ILE A 32 -16.34 -17.12 22.01
C ILE A 32 -15.69 -17.80 23.21
N ASP A 33 -16.52 -18.32 24.09
CA ASP A 33 -16.10 -18.86 25.39
C ASP A 33 -16.57 -20.29 25.57
N GLY A 34 -15.64 -21.24 25.75
CA GLY A 34 -15.95 -22.62 26.07
C GLY A 34 -16.65 -22.79 27.41
N GLU A 35 -16.43 -21.88 28.37
CA GLU A 35 -17.09 -21.90 29.68
C GLU A 35 -18.57 -21.55 29.58
N SER A 36 -18.91 -20.66 28.64
CA SER A 36 -20.26 -20.15 28.43
C SER A 36 -20.71 -20.38 26.98
N PRO A 37 -20.92 -21.64 26.57
CA PRO A 37 -20.86 -21.99 25.15
C PRO A 37 -22.07 -21.56 24.31
N SER A 38 -23.13 -21.09 24.97
CA SER A 38 -24.35 -20.55 24.33
C SER A 38 -24.47 -19.03 24.45
N THR A 39 -23.48 -18.36 25.03
CA THR A 39 -23.46 -16.90 25.16
C THR A 39 -22.80 -16.27 23.94
N ASN A 40 -23.38 -15.20 23.43
CA ASN A 40 -22.80 -14.35 22.40
C ASN A 40 -22.12 -13.15 23.05
N TYR A 41 -20.92 -12.82 22.59
CA TYR A 41 -20.13 -11.69 23.10
C TYR A 41 -19.79 -10.67 22.01
N GLY A 42 -20.55 -10.61 20.92
CA GLY A 42 -20.30 -9.69 19.81
C GLY A 42 -20.52 -8.21 20.12
N ASN A 43 -21.00 -7.87 21.32
CA ASN A 43 -21.15 -6.47 21.76
C ASN A 43 -20.13 -6.08 22.85
N ASP A 44 -19.22 -7.00 23.21
CA ASP A 44 -18.21 -6.71 24.22
C ASP A 44 -17.16 -5.73 23.67
N PRO A 45 -16.69 -4.76 24.47
CA PRO A 45 -15.74 -3.73 24.02
C PRO A 45 -14.30 -4.25 23.84
N GLU A 46 -14.06 -5.52 24.16
CA GLU A 46 -12.76 -6.19 24.07
C GLU A 46 -12.97 -7.67 23.74
N LEU A 47 -12.07 -8.23 22.93
CA LEU A 47 -12.08 -9.64 22.54
C LEU A 47 -11.11 -10.42 23.42
N LYS A 48 -11.57 -11.51 24.03
CA LYS A 48 -10.72 -12.33 24.91
C LYS A 48 -10.17 -13.53 24.16
N VAL A 49 -8.86 -13.73 24.27
CA VAL A 49 -8.16 -14.88 23.68
C VAL A 49 -7.29 -15.49 24.77
N GLY A 50 -7.45 -16.79 25.01
CA GLY A 50 -6.70 -17.45 26.07
C GLY A 50 -7.42 -18.64 26.67
N TRP A 51 -7.01 -18.96 27.88
CA TRP A 51 -7.60 -20.03 28.67
C TRP A 51 -8.01 -19.50 30.04
N ALA A 52 -9.22 -19.83 30.46
CA ALA A 52 -9.73 -19.51 31.79
C ALA A 52 -10.70 -20.60 32.25
N ASN A 53 -10.69 -20.91 33.54
CA ASN A 53 -11.62 -21.88 34.15
C ASN A 53 -11.68 -23.25 33.43
N ALA A 54 -10.53 -23.75 32.97
CA ALA A 54 -10.41 -25.00 32.21
C ALA A 54 -10.99 -24.99 30.79
N GLU A 55 -11.39 -23.83 30.28
CA GLU A 55 -11.98 -23.67 28.95
C GLU A 55 -11.26 -22.62 28.11
N TRP A 56 -11.43 -22.73 26.79
CA TRP A 56 -10.75 -21.88 25.81
C TRP A 56 -11.59 -20.68 25.41
N LYS A 57 -10.90 -19.58 25.12
CA LYS A 57 -11.45 -18.33 24.58
C LYS A 57 -10.74 -17.99 23.29
N GLN A 58 -11.51 -17.64 22.27
CA GLN A 58 -11.01 -17.41 20.92
C GLN A 58 -11.72 -16.21 20.31
N ALA A 59 -11.09 -15.55 19.35
CA ALA A 59 -11.64 -14.38 18.68
C ALA A 59 -11.82 -14.60 17.18
N LEU A 60 -12.91 -14.05 16.65
CA LEU A 60 -13.28 -14.01 15.23
C LEU A 60 -13.36 -12.56 14.80
N ILE A 61 -12.74 -12.21 13.67
CA ILE A 61 -12.73 -10.84 13.14
C ILE A 61 -12.92 -10.90 11.62
N ARG A 62 -13.83 -10.07 11.08
CA ARG A 62 -14.15 -9.98 9.65
C ARG A 62 -13.77 -8.62 9.07
N PHE A 63 -13.19 -8.64 7.88
CA PHE A 63 -12.88 -7.47 7.07
C PHE A 63 -13.58 -7.55 5.70
N ASP A 64 -14.11 -6.42 5.23
CA ASP A 64 -14.52 -6.25 3.83
C ASP A 64 -13.35 -5.64 3.04
N LEU A 65 -12.75 -6.44 2.18
CA LEU A 65 -11.66 -6.12 1.28
C LEU A 65 -12.12 -6.00 -0.19
N SER A 66 -13.42 -5.87 -0.47
CA SER A 66 -13.97 -5.70 -1.82
C SER A 66 -13.35 -4.52 -2.59
N SER A 67 -12.89 -3.50 -1.86
CA SER A 67 -12.20 -2.33 -2.44
C SER A 67 -10.68 -2.34 -2.27
N LYS A 68 -10.04 -3.49 -1.98
CA LYS A 68 -8.58 -3.60 -1.83
C LYS A 68 -7.84 -3.12 -3.09
N PRO A 69 -6.70 -2.41 -2.94
CA PRO A 69 -5.93 -1.94 -4.09
C PRO A 69 -5.40 -3.15 -4.89
N ALA A 70 -5.27 -3.02 -6.21
CA ALA A 70 -4.66 -4.07 -7.04
C ALA A 70 -3.12 -3.98 -7.09
N ASN A 71 -2.57 -2.82 -6.73
CA ASN A 71 -1.15 -2.46 -6.86
C ASN A 71 -0.44 -2.30 -5.51
N TYR A 72 -0.88 -3.01 -4.47
CA TYR A 72 -0.12 -3.03 -3.23
C TYR A 72 1.16 -3.87 -3.39
N TYR A 73 2.19 -3.48 -2.67
CA TYR A 73 3.44 -4.26 -2.57
C TYR A 73 3.60 -4.92 -1.19
N LYS A 74 2.77 -4.52 -0.21
CA LYS A 74 2.72 -5.15 1.12
C LYS A 74 1.32 -5.07 1.70
N ALA A 75 0.92 -6.08 2.46
CA ALA A 75 -0.31 -6.08 3.25
C ALA A 75 -0.03 -6.58 4.68
N GLU A 76 -0.61 -5.91 5.68
CA GLU A 76 -0.45 -6.28 7.10
C GLU A 76 -1.79 -6.32 7.83
N ILE A 77 -2.05 -7.40 8.58
CA ILE A 77 -3.07 -7.39 9.64
C ILE A 77 -2.48 -6.68 10.85
N GLN A 78 -3.26 -5.82 11.50
CA GLN A 78 -2.89 -5.12 12.72
C GLN A 78 -4.01 -5.18 13.75
N PHE A 79 -3.69 -5.63 14.96
CA PHE A 79 -4.60 -5.59 16.11
C PHE A 79 -3.83 -5.20 17.37
N TYR A 80 -4.51 -4.53 18.29
CA TYR A 80 -3.93 -4.07 19.55
C TYR A 80 -4.18 -5.11 20.64
N CYS A 81 -3.11 -5.58 21.29
CA CYS A 81 -3.20 -6.51 22.40
C CYS A 81 -2.89 -5.83 23.74
N THR A 82 -3.54 -6.29 24.80
CA THR A 82 -3.30 -5.92 26.20
C THR A 82 -3.09 -7.19 27.02
N LEU A 83 -2.06 -7.21 27.85
CA LEU A 83 -1.79 -8.30 28.78
C LEU A 83 -2.61 -8.15 30.07
N GLU A 84 -3.13 -9.27 30.56
CA GLU A 84 -3.73 -9.37 31.89
C GLU A 84 -2.63 -9.90 32.84
N ASP A 85 -2.14 -9.08 33.78
CA ASP A 85 -1.20 -9.46 34.85
C ASP A 85 0.27 -9.85 34.50
N ILE A 86 0.86 -9.23 33.46
CA ILE A 86 2.30 -9.34 33.09
C ILE A 86 2.75 -10.75 32.68
N PHE A 87 1.92 -11.45 31.91
CA PHE A 87 2.28 -12.72 31.26
C PHE A 87 2.44 -12.54 29.75
N GLN A 88 3.02 -13.52 29.06
CA GLN A 88 3.05 -13.57 27.59
C GLN A 88 2.17 -14.72 27.11
N LEU A 89 1.59 -14.60 25.92
CA LEU A 89 0.79 -15.65 25.30
C LEU A 89 1.19 -15.81 23.84
N THR A 90 1.48 -17.04 23.42
CA THR A 90 1.53 -17.36 22.00
C THR A 90 0.12 -17.63 21.47
N ILE A 91 -0.25 -16.94 20.39
CA ILE A 91 -1.50 -17.12 19.68
C ILE A 91 -1.22 -17.55 18.24
N GLU A 92 -2.11 -18.35 17.69
CA GLU A 92 -2.18 -18.66 16.28
C GLU A 92 -3.20 -17.74 15.62
N VAL A 93 -2.86 -17.24 14.43
CA VAL A 93 -3.78 -16.49 13.58
C VAL A 93 -4.02 -17.30 12.33
N GLU A 94 -5.28 -17.60 12.07
CA GLU A 94 -5.74 -18.46 11.00
C GLU A 94 -6.67 -17.68 10.06
N GLU A 95 -6.59 -17.95 8.76
CA GLU A 95 -7.57 -17.47 7.79
C GLU A 95 -8.74 -18.46 7.72
N LEU A 96 -9.97 -17.98 7.89
CA LEU A 96 -11.18 -18.79 7.74
C LEU A 96 -11.60 -18.85 6.27
N VAL A 97 -11.50 -20.04 5.68
CA VAL A 97 -11.81 -20.33 4.27
C VAL A 97 -13.12 -21.12 4.18
N GLY A 98 -14.18 -20.53 3.63
CA GLY A 98 -15.45 -21.26 3.49
C GLY A 98 -16.71 -20.41 3.36
N GLY A 99 -16.64 -19.12 3.68
CA GLY A 99 -17.74 -18.16 3.49
C GLY A 99 -18.69 -18.08 4.70
N TYR A 100 -18.80 -16.87 5.26
CA TYR A 100 -19.87 -16.30 6.09
C TYR A 100 -20.65 -17.16 7.12
N GLU A 101 -20.11 -18.26 7.63
CA GLU A 101 -20.89 -19.10 8.55
C GLU A 101 -21.22 -18.41 9.88
N TRP A 102 -20.44 -17.39 10.26
CA TRP A 102 -20.64 -16.68 11.52
C TRP A 102 -21.18 -15.25 11.33
N ASN A 103 -22.00 -14.84 12.30
CA ASN A 103 -22.53 -13.50 12.47
C ASN A 103 -22.22 -13.02 13.88
N GLU A 104 -21.60 -11.84 14.01
CA GLU A 104 -21.22 -11.21 15.27
C GLU A 104 -22.32 -11.20 16.32
N ASN A 105 -23.58 -10.98 15.93
CA ASN A 105 -24.70 -10.86 16.87
C ASN A 105 -25.24 -12.21 17.37
N THR A 106 -24.82 -13.32 16.78
CA THR A 106 -25.38 -14.64 17.09
C THR A 106 -24.34 -15.73 17.31
N VAL A 107 -23.08 -15.51 16.94
CA VAL A 107 -22.03 -16.52 17.09
C VAL A 107 -21.78 -16.82 18.56
N THR A 108 -21.72 -18.10 18.90
CA THR A 108 -21.35 -18.59 20.23
C THR A 108 -20.31 -19.69 20.06
N TRP A 109 -19.76 -20.20 21.16
CA TRP A 109 -18.90 -21.39 21.10
C TRP A 109 -19.59 -22.54 20.34
N ASN A 110 -20.85 -22.84 20.64
CA ASN A 110 -21.59 -23.94 20.00
C ASN A 110 -21.90 -23.73 18.51
N SER A 111 -21.89 -22.49 18.02
CA SER A 111 -22.23 -22.16 16.63
C SER A 111 -21.05 -21.62 15.83
N ARG A 112 -19.82 -21.73 16.36
CA ARG A 112 -18.60 -21.28 15.69
C ARG A 112 -18.34 -22.13 14.42
N PRO A 113 -17.62 -21.59 13.43
CA PRO A 113 -17.17 -22.38 12.28
C PRO A 113 -16.34 -23.61 12.69
N ASP A 114 -16.28 -24.65 11.88
CA ASP A 114 -15.50 -25.85 12.21
C ASP A 114 -13.98 -25.60 12.08
N LEU A 115 -13.18 -26.25 12.95
CA LEU A 115 -11.72 -26.10 13.01
C LEU A 115 -10.98 -26.59 11.73
N PHE A 116 -11.66 -27.26 10.79
CA PHE A 116 -11.07 -27.72 9.54
C PHE A 116 -11.19 -26.73 8.38
N ASP A 117 -11.84 -25.59 8.61
CA ASP A 117 -12.03 -24.55 7.59
C ASP A 117 -10.95 -23.45 7.65
N GLY A 118 -9.96 -23.60 8.54
CA GLY A 118 -8.88 -22.62 8.75
C GLY A 118 -7.57 -22.97 8.03
N TRP A 119 -6.84 -21.95 7.56
CA TRP A 119 -5.44 -22.05 7.13
C TRP A 119 -4.56 -21.21 8.04
N SER A 120 -3.59 -21.82 8.71
CA SER A 120 -2.64 -21.11 9.57
C SER A 120 -1.90 -20.00 8.79
N ILE A 121 -2.05 -18.75 9.24
CA ILE A 121 -1.29 -17.62 8.72
C ILE A 121 0.08 -17.60 9.40
N THR A 122 0.08 -17.54 10.74
CA THR A 122 1.29 -17.44 11.56
C THR A 122 1.02 -17.69 13.05
N PHE A 123 2.09 -17.85 13.83
CA PHE A 123 2.07 -17.80 15.29
C PHE A 123 2.77 -16.51 15.76
N ILE A 124 2.16 -15.80 16.71
CA ILE A 124 2.78 -14.62 17.32
C ILE A 124 2.81 -14.75 18.84
N THR A 125 3.90 -14.31 19.47
CA THR A 125 3.99 -14.21 20.93
C THR A 125 3.68 -12.78 21.37
N VAL A 126 2.57 -12.62 22.08
CA VAL A 126 2.16 -11.36 22.70
C VAL A 126 2.83 -11.24 24.06
N SER A 127 3.67 -10.22 24.23
CA SER A 127 4.55 -10.03 25.40
C SER A 127 4.57 -8.59 25.91
N ASN A 128 3.88 -7.66 25.23
CA ASN A 128 3.75 -6.27 25.62
C ASN A 128 2.42 -5.70 25.10
N ASN A 129 1.92 -4.65 25.75
CA ASN A 129 0.76 -3.93 25.26
C ASN A 129 1.12 -3.16 23.98
N GLY A 130 0.33 -3.30 22.92
CA GLY A 130 0.62 -2.61 21.67
C GLY A 130 0.02 -3.27 20.43
N PHE A 131 0.31 -2.68 19.28
CA PHE A 131 -0.05 -3.27 18.00
C PHE A 131 0.89 -4.41 17.62
N TYR A 132 0.30 -5.55 17.33
CA TYR A 132 0.93 -6.64 16.62
C TYR A 132 0.63 -6.52 15.14
N LYS A 133 1.62 -6.82 14.29
CA LYS A 133 1.54 -6.67 12.83
C LYS A 133 1.95 -7.97 12.17
N ILE A 134 1.07 -8.52 11.34
CA ILE A 134 1.28 -9.79 10.66
C ILE A 134 1.34 -9.52 9.17
N ASP A 135 2.45 -9.91 8.53
CA ASP A 135 2.62 -9.81 7.09
C ASP A 135 1.78 -10.88 6.37
N ILE A 136 0.86 -10.43 5.52
CA ILE A 136 0.00 -11.28 4.70
C ILE A 136 0.18 -11.01 3.20
N THR A 137 1.32 -10.42 2.82
CA THR A 137 1.59 -9.98 1.44
C THR A 137 1.46 -11.11 0.41
N ASP A 138 1.97 -12.29 0.76
CA ASP A 138 2.00 -13.46 -0.14
C ASP A 138 0.74 -14.36 -0.02
N LYS A 139 -0.27 -13.95 0.76
CA LYS A 139 -1.51 -14.71 0.93
C LYS A 139 -2.52 -14.38 -0.16
N PHE A 140 -3.38 -15.35 -0.50
CA PHE A 140 -4.50 -15.09 -1.38
C PHE A 140 -5.60 -14.38 -0.58
N LEU A 141 -5.86 -13.10 -0.89
CA LEU A 141 -6.82 -12.28 -0.13
C LEU A 141 -8.17 -12.27 -0.82
N PHE A 142 -9.13 -13.00 -0.26
CA PHE A 142 -10.55 -12.91 -0.64
C PHE A 142 -11.14 -11.52 -0.35
N GLU A 143 -12.26 -11.19 -1.00
CA GLU A 143 -12.95 -9.92 -0.76
C GLU A 143 -13.55 -9.88 0.64
N ASP A 144 -14.11 -10.98 1.15
CA ASP A 144 -14.46 -11.12 2.54
C ASP A 144 -13.38 -11.93 3.25
N TYR A 145 -12.73 -11.31 4.22
CA TYR A 145 -11.54 -11.86 4.86
C TYR A 145 -11.77 -12.00 6.35
N ASP A 146 -11.92 -13.25 6.78
CA ASP A 146 -12.17 -13.63 8.16
C ASP A 146 -10.91 -14.21 8.79
N ILE A 147 -10.58 -13.76 10.00
CA ILE A 147 -9.49 -14.32 10.78
C ILE A 147 -10.02 -14.93 12.08
N TRP A 148 -9.42 -16.04 12.46
CA TRP A 148 -9.60 -16.70 13.74
C TRP A 148 -8.30 -16.58 14.53
N ILE A 149 -8.40 -16.13 15.77
CA ILE A 149 -7.27 -16.06 16.70
C ILE A 149 -7.49 -17.06 17.83
N THR A 150 -6.57 -18.02 17.95
CA THR A 150 -6.62 -19.10 18.95
C THR A 150 -5.39 -19.06 19.85
N PRO A 151 -5.53 -19.32 21.16
CA PRO A 151 -4.38 -19.44 22.06
C PRO A 151 -3.69 -20.79 21.89
N THR A 152 -2.38 -20.85 22.06
CA THR A 152 -1.63 -22.12 22.08
C THR A 152 -1.20 -22.54 23.49
N GLU A 153 -1.43 -21.68 24.48
CA GLU A 153 -1.00 -21.83 25.87
C GLU A 153 -2.13 -21.40 26.81
N THR A 154 -1.97 -21.64 28.11
CA THR A 154 -3.05 -21.46 29.10
C THR A 154 -3.14 -20.05 29.71
N GLU A 155 -2.47 -19.07 29.12
CA GLU A 155 -2.55 -17.66 29.54
C GLU A 155 -3.67 -16.93 28.78
N SER A 156 -3.96 -15.68 29.16
CA SER A 156 -4.99 -14.86 28.50
C SER A 156 -4.50 -13.46 28.14
N ILE A 157 -5.01 -12.96 27.02
CA ILE A 157 -4.82 -11.59 26.57
C ILE A 157 -6.17 -11.00 26.13
N LEU A 158 -6.21 -9.68 26.08
CA LEU A 158 -7.30 -8.92 25.50
C LEU A 158 -6.84 -8.35 24.14
N ILE A 159 -7.73 -8.39 23.17
CA ILE A 159 -7.57 -7.73 21.87
C ILE A 159 -8.62 -6.62 21.78
N ALA A 160 -8.23 -5.45 21.31
CA ALA A 160 -9.16 -4.35 21.05
C ALA A 160 -10.28 -4.79 20.09
N SER A 161 -11.55 -4.49 20.40
CA SER A 161 -12.66 -4.73 19.48
C SER A 161 -12.71 -3.69 18.36
N ARG A 162 -13.58 -3.89 17.36
CA ARG A 162 -13.78 -2.96 16.25
C ARG A 162 -14.31 -1.61 16.71
N GLU A 163 -15.04 -1.54 17.84
CA GLU A 163 -15.54 -0.31 18.44
C GLU A 163 -14.44 0.57 19.06
N ASP A 164 -13.28 0.00 19.39
CA ASP A 164 -12.19 0.66 20.13
C ASP A 164 -11.30 1.51 19.21
N SER A 165 -11.85 2.57 18.63
CA SER A 165 -11.08 3.53 17.81
C SER A 165 -10.15 4.38 18.68
N PRO A 166 -8.83 4.49 18.36
CA PRO A 166 -8.17 4.14 17.10
C PRO A 166 -7.44 2.79 17.09
N ARG A 167 -7.68 1.93 18.09
CA ARG A 167 -7.06 0.62 18.32
C ARG A 167 -7.75 -0.55 17.60
N SER A 168 -8.91 -0.31 16.99
CA SER A 168 -9.68 -1.28 16.23
C SER A 168 -8.81 -2.14 15.30
N PRO A 169 -9.08 -3.45 15.21
CA PRO A 169 -8.41 -4.34 14.27
C PRO A 169 -8.55 -3.82 12.83
N ARG A 170 -7.48 -3.96 12.04
CA ARG A 170 -7.42 -3.44 10.67
C ARG A 170 -6.48 -4.24 9.80
N ILE A 171 -6.76 -4.25 8.50
CA ILE A 171 -5.80 -4.62 7.45
C ILE A 171 -5.28 -3.34 6.80
N VAL A 172 -3.96 -3.25 6.63
CA VAL A 172 -3.27 -2.11 6.02
C VAL A 172 -2.53 -2.57 4.78
N PHE A 173 -2.95 -2.04 3.64
CA PHE A 173 -2.24 -2.20 2.37
C PHE A 173 -1.26 -1.05 2.18
N PHE A 174 -0.03 -1.38 1.83
CA PHE A 174 1.00 -0.44 1.45
C PHE A 174 1.11 -0.41 -0.07
N ILE A 175 0.90 0.76 -0.64
CA ILE A 175 0.83 0.99 -2.08
C ILE A 175 2.06 1.79 -2.48
N GLU A 176 2.67 1.42 -3.60
CA GLU A 176 3.76 2.22 -4.16
C GLU A 176 3.19 3.56 -4.62
N GLY A 177 3.41 4.61 -3.83
CA GLY A 177 3.00 5.95 -4.17
C GLY A 177 3.87 6.49 -5.30
N SER A 178 3.31 6.46 -6.50
CA SER A 178 3.62 7.40 -7.59
C SER A 178 2.55 8.48 -7.71
N ASP A 179 1.61 8.51 -6.77
CA ASP A 179 0.34 9.21 -6.92
C ASP A 179 0.40 10.63 -6.37
N LEU A 180 0.19 11.62 -7.24
CA LEU A 180 0.04 13.02 -6.83
C LEU A 180 -1.35 13.28 -6.20
N ALA A 181 -2.26 12.30 -6.13
CA ALA A 181 -3.61 12.44 -5.58
C ALA A 181 -3.67 12.96 -4.12
N ILE A 182 -2.61 12.75 -3.34
CA ILE A 182 -2.52 13.30 -1.98
C ILE A 182 -2.25 14.81 -1.95
N ILE A 183 -1.81 15.38 -3.07
CA ILE A 183 -1.52 16.80 -3.21
C ILE A 183 -2.81 17.49 -3.67
N PRO A 184 -3.29 18.53 -2.95
CA PRO A 184 -4.51 19.22 -3.34
C PRO A 184 -4.43 19.76 -4.77
N HIS A 185 -5.56 19.73 -5.48
CA HIS A 185 -5.64 20.27 -6.83
C HIS A 185 -5.33 21.77 -6.83
N LYS A 186 -4.70 22.26 -7.90
CA LYS A 186 -4.34 23.68 -8.09
C LYS A 186 -3.57 24.27 -6.91
N SER A 187 -2.70 23.48 -6.27
CA SER A 187 -1.94 23.92 -5.09
C SER A 187 -0.48 24.22 -5.39
N GLN A 188 0.10 23.61 -6.42
CA GLN A 188 1.53 23.71 -6.73
C GLN A 188 1.79 24.65 -7.90
N ASP A 189 2.91 25.38 -7.83
CA ASP A 189 3.40 26.24 -8.91
C ASP A 189 4.36 25.49 -9.85
N LEU A 190 5.05 24.47 -9.34
CA LEU A 190 6.05 23.68 -10.06
C LEU A 190 6.00 22.21 -9.60
N ILE A 191 6.06 21.30 -10.56
CA ILE A 191 6.37 19.89 -10.37
C ILE A 191 7.63 19.58 -11.18
N TYR A 192 8.61 18.96 -10.55
CA TYR A 192 9.91 18.64 -11.15
C TYR A 192 10.25 17.17 -10.91
N THR A 193 10.68 16.47 -11.95
CA THR A 193 11.21 15.11 -11.86
C THR A 193 12.63 15.06 -12.38
N ASN A 194 13.48 14.28 -11.72
CA ASN A 194 14.86 14.05 -12.15
C ASN A 194 15.16 12.54 -12.17
N ASN A 195 15.37 11.98 -13.35
CA ASN A 195 15.80 10.59 -13.56
C ASN A 195 14.89 9.53 -12.90
N VAL A 196 13.59 9.80 -12.86
CA VAL A 196 12.57 8.93 -12.24
C VAL A 196 11.29 8.83 -13.07
N PHE A 197 11.08 9.71 -14.06
CA PHE A 197 9.87 9.73 -14.87
C PHE A 197 9.78 8.47 -15.73
N ASN A 198 10.92 7.97 -16.21
CA ASN A 198 10.99 6.73 -16.99
C ASN A 198 10.59 5.48 -16.21
N LEU A 199 10.81 5.48 -14.89
CA LEU A 199 10.49 4.36 -14.02
C LEU A 199 9.03 4.35 -13.54
N LEU A 200 8.23 5.33 -13.96
CA LEU A 200 6.82 5.40 -13.57
C LEU A 200 6.04 4.22 -14.16
N PRO A 201 5.25 3.50 -13.35
CA PRO A 201 4.41 2.40 -13.84
C PRO A 201 3.30 2.91 -14.77
N ASN A 202 2.89 4.17 -14.63
CA ASN A 202 1.89 4.80 -15.49
C ASN A 202 2.18 6.30 -15.71
N LYS A 203 2.92 6.62 -16.79
CA LYS A 203 3.26 8.00 -17.18
C LYS A 203 2.02 8.86 -17.47
N ASN A 204 0.98 8.30 -18.10
CA ASN A 204 -0.25 9.03 -18.42
C ASN A 204 -0.96 9.51 -17.15
N LYS A 205 -1.05 8.64 -16.14
CA LYS A 205 -1.63 8.99 -14.85
C LYS A 205 -0.83 10.11 -14.18
N PHE A 206 0.49 9.98 -14.09
CA PHE A 206 1.36 11.02 -13.52
C PHE A 206 1.19 12.38 -14.21
N ILE A 207 1.13 12.39 -15.55
CA ILE A 207 0.93 13.62 -16.34
C ILE A 207 -0.44 14.26 -16.02
N ARG A 208 -1.51 13.46 -15.98
CA ARG A 208 -2.85 13.91 -15.58
C ARG A 208 -2.88 14.49 -14.18
N ASP A 209 -2.31 13.79 -13.21
CA ASP A 209 -2.36 14.24 -11.82
C ASP A 209 -1.45 15.47 -11.62
N SER A 210 -0.34 15.56 -12.36
CA SER A 210 0.47 16.78 -12.44
C SER A 210 -0.34 17.95 -12.95
N TYR A 211 -1.14 17.73 -14.00
CA TYR A 211 -2.02 18.76 -14.54
C TYR A 211 -3.06 19.20 -13.51
N GLN A 212 -3.69 18.28 -12.78
CA GLN A 212 -4.68 18.61 -11.75
C GLN A 212 -4.08 19.37 -10.56
N THR A 213 -2.89 18.95 -10.13
CA THR A 213 -2.16 19.50 -8.99
C THR A 213 -1.62 20.91 -9.24
N LEU A 214 -1.18 21.20 -10.47
CA LEU A 214 -0.62 22.50 -10.82
C LEU A 214 -1.70 23.59 -10.87
N LYS A 215 -1.36 24.79 -10.40
CA LYS A 215 -2.11 26.02 -10.66
C LYS A 215 -2.08 26.35 -12.15
N ALA A 216 -3.04 27.17 -12.60
CA ALA A 216 -2.98 27.75 -13.95
C ALA A 216 -1.66 28.53 -14.11
N GLY A 217 -0.96 28.31 -15.23
CA GLY A 217 0.38 28.87 -15.47
C GLY A 217 1.54 28.16 -14.76
N GLY A 218 1.27 27.15 -13.93
CA GLY A 218 2.29 26.31 -13.28
C GLY A 218 3.05 25.42 -14.27
N TYR A 219 4.20 24.92 -13.82
CA TYR A 219 5.15 24.19 -14.67
C TYR A 219 5.32 22.72 -14.26
N LEU A 220 5.42 21.85 -15.27
CA LEU A 220 5.95 20.50 -15.15
C LEU A 220 7.32 20.48 -15.85
N ILE A 221 8.36 20.08 -15.14
CA ILE A 221 9.72 19.96 -15.69
C ILE A 221 10.17 18.51 -15.54
N ILE A 222 10.52 17.88 -16.67
CA ILE A 222 10.99 16.50 -16.72
C ILE A 222 12.46 16.52 -17.15
N ALA A 223 13.36 16.32 -16.19
CA ALA A 223 14.77 16.06 -16.45
C ALA A 223 14.98 14.54 -16.45
N ASP A 224 15.21 13.94 -17.60
CA ASP A 224 15.30 12.48 -17.74
C ASP A 224 16.05 12.08 -19.02
N GLU A 225 16.15 10.78 -19.22
CA GLU A 225 16.70 10.16 -20.41
C GLU A 225 15.62 9.98 -21.49
N PHE A 226 15.87 10.43 -22.70
CA PHE A 226 14.95 10.34 -23.84
C PHE A 226 15.55 9.45 -24.92
N SER A 227 14.84 8.39 -25.30
CA SER A 227 15.29 7.50 -26.37
C SER A 227 14.86 8.03 -27.74
N LYS A 228 15.77 8.10 -28.71
CA LYS A 228 15.42 8.51 -30.09
C LYS A 228 14.70 7.42 -30.87
N VAL A 229 14.76 6.18 -30.38
CA VAL A 229 14.17 4.99 -31.00
C VAL A 229 13.39 4.18 -29.96
N ALA A 230 12.54 3.26 -30.40
CA ALA A 230 11.92 2.32 -29.48
C ALA A 230 13.00 1.41 -28.86
N LEU A 231 12.99 1.29 -27.52
CA LEU A 231 13.82 0.34 -26.81
C LEU A 231 13.15 -1.05 -26.81
N PRO A 232 13.93 -2.15 -26.85
CA PRO A 232 13.40 -3.50 -26.66
C PRO A 232 12.74 -3.63 -25.28
N SER A 233 11.61 -4.33 -25.22
CA SER A 233 10.85 -4.54 -23.97
C SER A 233 11.67 -5.23 -22.88
N GLU A 234 12.69 -6.01 -23.26
CA GLU A 234 13.58 -6.71 -22.34
C GLU A 234 14.41 -5.74 -21.48
N ILE A 235 14.73 -4.55 -22.01
CA ILE A 235 15.44 -3.49 -21.27
C ILE A 235 14.62 -3.01 -20.06
N ASP A 236 13.30 -3.13 -20.10
CA ASP A 236 12.44 -2.72 -18.98
C ASP A 236 12.56 -3.67 -17.78
N SER A 237 13.08 -4.88 -17.96
CA SER A 237 13.31 -5.86 -16.89
C SER A 237 14.77 -5.95 -16.42
N ASP A 238 15.69 -5.28 -17.12
CA ASP A 238 17.12 -5.33 -16.83
C ASP A 238 17.48 -4.43 -15.63
N PRO A 239 18.12 -4.97 -14.57
CA PRO A 239 18.45 -4.19 -13.37
C PRO A 239 19.38 -3.01 -13.62
N ALA A 240 20.32 -3.10 -14.58
CA ALA A 240 21.26 -2.02 -14.85
C ALA A 240 20.57 -0.83 -15.51
N PHE A 241 19.70 -1.07 -16.48
CA PHE A 241 18.94 -0.01 -17.14
C PHE A 241 17.84 0.56 -16.24
N ARG A 242 17.27 -0.24 -15.33
CA ARG A 242 16.35 0.25 -14.29
C ARG A 242 17.07 1.18 -13.32
N CYS A 243 18.22 0.75 -12.79
CA CYS A 243 19.03 1.55 -11.90
C CYS A 243 19.52 2.85 -12.57
N GLY A 244 19.78 2.80 -13.88
CA GLY A 244 20.19 3.95 -14.69
C GLY A 244 19.08 4.94 -15.04
N GLY A 245 17.79 4.65 -14.79
CA GLY A 245 16.68 5.52 -15.22
C GLY A 245 16.38 5.45 -16.73
N ILE A 246 16.90 4.43 -17.41
CA ILE A 246 16.81 4.24 -18.87
C ILE A 246 15.63 3.34 -19.24
N SER A 247 15.30 2.36 -18.40
CA SER A 247 14.13 1.49 -18.60
C SER A 247 12.87 2.33 -18.76
N GLY A 248 12.07 2.04 -19.77
CA GLY A 248 10.88 2.81 -20.11
C GLY A 248 11.15 4.14 -20.83
N ALA A 249 12.40 4.49 -21.18
CA ALA A 249 12.69 5.71 -21.92
C ALA A 249 11.99 5.74 -23.28
N GLN A 250 11.36 6.87 -23.57
CA GLN A 250 10.62 7.13 -24.81
C GLN A 250 11.12 8.40 -25.46
N SER A 251 10.73 8.63 -26.71
CA SER A 251 11.11 9.87 -27.39
C SER A 251 10.48 11.07 -26.71
N LYS A 252 11.24 12.18 -26.69
CA LYS A 252 10.75 13.48 -26.23
C LYS A 252 9.44 13.84 -26.93
N ASP A 253 9.32 13.62 -28.23
CA ASP A 253 8.12 13.98 -28.99
C ASP A 253 6.90 13.17 -28.56
N PHE A 254 7.09 11.87 -28.27
CA PHE A 254 6.01 11.05 -27.73
C PHE A 254 5.52 11.58 -26.37
N ILE A 255 6.44 11.87 -25.45
CA ILE A 255 6.12 12.41 -24.12
C ILE A 255 5.46 13.79 -24.24
N ALA A 256 6.01 14.69 -25.06
CA ALA A 256 5.47 16.01 -25.29
C ALA A 256 4.06 15.97 -25.89
N ASN A 257 3.77 15.02 -26.78
CA ASN A 257 2.43 14.82 -27.34
C ASN A 257 1.42 14.38 -26.28
N ILE A 258 1.78 13.43 -25.41
CA ILE A 258 0.91 13.02 -24.29
C ILE A 258 0.62 14.22 -23.38
N CYS A 259 1.66 14.96 -22.99
CA CYS A 259 1.49 16.15 -22.15
C CYS A 259 0.61 17.21 -22.83
N THR A 260 0.76 17.40 -24.14
CA THR A 260 -0.06 18.34 -24.91
C THR A 260 -1.52 17.92 -24.95
N ASN A 261 -1.80 16.63 -25.12
CA ASN A 261 -3.16 16.09 -25.09
C ASN A 261 -3.84 16.28 -23.72
N GLU A 262 -3.07 16.27 -22.63
CA GLU A 262 -3.59 16.56 -21.28
C GLU A 262 -3.78 18.08 -21.03
N GLY A 263 -3.26 18.95 -21.91
CA GLY A 263 -3.45 20.40 -21.84
C GLY A 263 -2.20 21.19 -21.44
N PHE A 264 -1.03 20.57 -21.37
CA PHE A 264 0.23 21.31 -21.26
C PHE A 264 0.64 21.94 -22.59
N LYS A 265 1.42 23.02 -22.52
CA LYS A 265 2.15 23.56 -23.67
C LYS A 265 3.64 23.36 -23.45
N GLN A 266 4.32 22.73 -24.40
CA GLN A 266 5.79 22.69 -24.40
C GLN A 266 6.34 24.12 -24.55
N LYS A 267 7.22 24.49 -23.62
CA LYS A 267 7.90 25.79 -23.62
C LYS A 267 9.33 25.70 -24.09
N ASP A 268 10.01 24.63 -23.68
CA ASP A 268 11.41 24.43 -24.02
C ASP A 268 11.76 22.95 -23.98
N PHE A 269 12.84 22.60 -24.68
CA PHE A 269 13.54 21.34 -24.49
C PHE A 269 15.04 21.58 -24.65
N GLN A 270 15.78 21.33 -23.57
CA GLN A 270 17.23 21.47 -23.59
C GLN A 270 17.89 20.08 -23.59
N ILE A 271 18.75 19.83 -24.58
CA ILE A 271 19.62 18.66 -24.59
C ILE A 271 20.85 18.99 -23.75
N ILE A 272 21.14 18.16 -22.75
CA ILE A 272 22.30 18.27 -21.88
C ILE A 272 23.43 17.37 -22.39
N ASN A 273 23.09 16.14 -22.80
CA ASN A 273 24.06 15.18 -23.32
C ASN A 273 23.41 14.28 -24.37
N GLN A 274 24.23 13.73 -25.26
CA GLN A 274 23.82 12.69 -26.22
C GLN A 274 24.83 11.54 -26.14
N TYR A 275 24.33 10.32 -26.05
CA TYR A 275 25.15 9.12 -25.95
C TYR A 275 24.39 7.91 -26.50
N GLU A 276 25.07 6.77 -26.55
CA GLU A 276 24.48 5.51 -26.98
C GLU A 276 24.64 4.48 -25.86
N ILE A 277 23.61 3.68 -25.64
CA ILE A 277 23.71 2.45 -24.86
C ILE A 277 23.80 1.27 -25.82
N GLU A 278 24.43 0.19 -25.38
CA GLU A 278 24.48 -1.07 -26.14
C GLU A 278 23.70 -2.15 -25.39
N TYR A 279 22.78 -2.81 -26.09
CA TYR A 279 22.06 -3.98 -25.60
C TYR A 279 22.03 -5.04 -26.69
N ASN A 280 22.45 -6.27 -26.37
CA ASN A 280 22.56 -7.38 -27.32
C ASN A 280 23.32 -7.00 -28.62
N LYS A 281 24.42 -6.24 -28.50
CA LYS A 281 25.24 -5.74 -29.62
C LYS A 281 24.53 -4.76 -30.56
N VAL A 282 23.37 -4.26 -30.17
CA VAL A 282 22.64 -3.20 -30.87
C VAL A 282 22.78 -1.91 -30.07
N LYS A 283 23.04 -0.81 -30.76
CA LYS A 283 23.19 0.51 -30.15
C LYS A 283 21.90 1.30 -30.20
N PHE A 284 21.55 1.92 -29.08
CA PHE A 284 20.35 2.74 -28.95
C PHE A 284 20.77 4.16 -28.55
N PRO A 285 20.50 5.17 -29.40
CA PRO A 285 20.86 6.55 -29.12
C PRO A 285 19.88 7.20 -28.13
N LEU A 286 20.42 7.81 -27.08
CA LEU A 286 19.71 8.51 -26.03
C LEU A 286 20.13 9.99 -25.95
N GLU A 287 19.25 10.79 -25.36
CA GLU A 287 19.48 12.18 -24.99
C GLU A 287 19.16 12.39 -23.51
N THR A 288 20.15 12.81 -22.72
CA THR A 288 19.85 13.42 -21.43
C THR A 288 19.27 14.80 -21.69
N GLY A 289 18.04 15.04 -21.27
CA GLY A 289 17.33 16.28 -21.61
C GLY A 289 16.49 16.85 -20.48
N ILE A 290 16.08 18.10 -20.65
CA ILE A 290 15.14 18.79 -19.77
C ILE A 290 13.97 19.28 -20.61
N LEU A 291 12.80 18.66 -20.42
CA LEU A 291 11.55 19.04 -21.06
C LEU A 291 10.75 19.96 -20.13
N VAL A 292 10.45 21.18 -20.60
CA VAL A 292 9.71 22.19 -19.85
C VAL A 292 8.30 22.35 -20.42
N LEU A 293 7.30 22.09 -19.59
CA LEU A 293 5.88 22.10 -19.93
C LEU A 293 5.14 23.09 -19.02
N GLN A 294 4.23 23.89 -19.57
CA GLN A 294 3.41 24.82 -18.80
C GLN A 294 1.92 24.48 -18.92
N LYS A 295 1.23 24.37 -17.78
CA LYS A 295 -0.23 24.22 -17.73
C LYS A 295 -0.89 25.48 -18.32
N GLN A 296 -1.72 25.28 -19.34
CA GLN A 296 -2.52 26.37 -19.91
C GLN A 296 -3.63 26.80 -18.93
N TYR A 297 -4.12 28.03 -19.12
CA TYR A 297 -5.15 28.65 -18.28
C TYR A 297 -6.52 27.98 -18.45
#